data_AF-A0A8J2HV47-F1
#
_entry.id   AF-A0A8J2HV47-F1
#
_cell.length_a   1.000
_cell.length_b   1.000
_cell.length_c   1.000
_cell.angle_alpha   90.00
_cell.angle_beta   90.00
_cell.angle_gamma   90.00
#
_symmetry.space_group_name_H-M   'P 1'
#
loop_
_entity.id
_entity.type
_entity.pdbx_description
1 polymer ?
#
loop_
_entity_poly.entity_id
_entity_poly.type
_entity_poly.pdbx_seq_one_letter_code
_entity_poly.pdbx_strand_id
1 'polypeptide(L)'
;MARMANLTGHTADAVLYERLALEIRNAFNAAFYNTAIGRYTSFGNNSTVNATQTAQALALDAGLVPEEHRQQVLDALVELTYEYPSQDGHGPHLSGGTIGMGPIVRTLSAGGRDDILWEALQQNDQPSYGFFLASTTQNSQGLTTMPERWNIEDSRNHMIVAQIEEWFHAGIAGIQPTALTTVSKS
;
A
#
# COMPACT_ATOMS: atom_id res chain seq x y z
N MET A 1 18.18 -7.29 -0.78
CA MET A 1 19.49 -7.97 -0.79
C MET A 1 20.55 -7.21 -1.56
N ALA A 2 20.38 -6.90 -2.86
CA ALA A 2 21.35 -6.12 -3.65
C ALA A 2 21.88 -4.86 -2.94
N ARG A 3 20.98 -3.99 -2.44
CA ARG A 3 21.35 -2.78 -1.69
C ARG A 3 22.23 -3.08 -0.47
N MET A 4 21.92 -4.13 0.30
CA MET A 4 22.70 -4.53 1.47
C MET A 4 24.07 -5.05 1.07
N ALA A 5 24.14 -5.86 0.01
CA ALA A 5 25.41 -6.37 -0.54
C ALA A 5 26.32 -5.23 -0.99
N ASN A 6 25.78 -4.22 -1.69
CA ASN A 6 26.51 -3.01 -2.04
C ASN A 6 27.04 -2.25 -0.81
N LEU A 7 26.19 -2.02 0.20
CA LEU A 7 26.57 -1.30 1.42
C LEU A 7 27.63 -2.03 2.27
N THR A 8 27.72 -3.36 2.14
CA THR A 8 28.65 -4.20 2.91
C THR A 8 29.87 -4.65 2.10
N GLY A 9 30.03 -4.19 0.86
CA GLY A 9 31.19 -4.49 0.01
C GLY A 9 31.15 -5.82 -0.74
N HIS A 10 30.00 -6.52 -0.75
CA HIS A 10 29.81 -7.79 -1.45
C HIS A 10 29.33 -7.55 -2.90
N THR A 11 30.21 -7.02 -3.74
CA THR A 11 29.85 -6.55 -5.09
C THR A 11 29.35 -7.67 -6.03
N ALA A 12 29.91 -8.87 -5.92
CA ALA A 12 29.45 -10.02 -6.72
C ALA A 12 28.00 -10.41 -6.38
N ASP A 13 27.65 -10.43 -5.09
CA ASP A 13 26.30 -10.70 -4.61
C ASP A 13 25.33 -9.59 -5.01
N ALA A 14 25.79 -8.33 -5.02
CA ALA A 14 24.97 -7.22 -5.49
C ALA A 14 24.53 -7.42 -6.94
N VAL A 15 25.47 -7.72 -7.85
CA VAL A 15 25.17 -8.00 -9.27
C VAL A 15 24.24 -9.20 -9.42
N LEU A 16 24.45 -10.27 -8.63
CA LEU A 16 23.58 -11.44 -8.64
C LEU A 16 22.14 -11.07 -8.25
N TYR A 17 21.96 -10.35 -7.14
CA TYR A 17 20.64 -9.98 -6.65
C TYR A 17 19.94 -8.92 -7.49
N GLU A 18 20.68 -8.03 -8.16
CA GLU A 18 20.12 -7.09 -9.14
C GLU A 18 19.56 -7.83 -10.35
N ARG A 19 20.30 -8.81 -10.88
CA ARG A 19 19.81 -9.67 -11.97
C ARG A 19 18.57 -10.45 -11.55
N LEU A 20 18.61 -11.08 -10.37
CA LEU A 20 17.47 -11.83 -9.85
C LEU A 20 16.22 -10.95 -9.67
N ALA A 21 16.40 -9.72 -9.16
CA ALA A 21 15.29 -8.77 -9.02
C ALA A 21 14.67 -8.41 -10.39
N LEU A 22 15.50 -8.23 -11.43
CA LEU A 22 15.01 -7.97 -12.78
C LEU A 22 14.23 -9.17 -13.35
N GLU A 23 14.74 -10.39 -13.17
CA GLU A 23 14.07 -11.62 -13.61
C GLU A 23 12.71 -11.79 -12.92
N ILE A 24 12.65 -11.59 -11.60
CA ILE A 24 11.41 -11.64 -10.82
C ILE A 24 10.44 -10.56 -11.29
N ARG A 25 10.90 -9.33 -11.53
CA ARG A 25 10.05 -8.25 -12.04
C ARG A 25 9.41 -8.62 -13.36
N ASN A 26 10.18 -9.16 -14.30
CA ASN A 26 9.67 -9.55 -15.61
C ASN A 26 8.65 -10.69 -15.50
N ALA A 27 8.96 -11.72 -14.71
CA ALA A 27 8.06 -12.85 -14.47
C ALA A 27 6.77 -12.43 -13.76
N PHE A 28 6.86 -11.54 -12.77
CA PHE A 28 5.71 -11.01 -12.02
C PHE A 28 4.76 -10.24 -12.94
N ASN A 29 5.29 -9.34 -13.77
CA ASN A 29 4.49 -8.58 -14.73
C ASN A 29 3.83 -9.50 -15.77
N ALA A 30 4.56 -10.49 -16.30
CA ALA A 30 4.00 -11.46 -17.23
C ALA A 30 2.85 -12.29 -16.61
N ALA A 31 2.95 -12.61 -15.31
CA ALA A 31 1.95 -13.42 -14.62
C ALA A 31 0.71 -12.64 -14.17
N PHE A 32 0.88 -11.41 -13.70
CA PHE A 32 -0.15 -10.71 -12.92
C PHE A 32 -0.62 -9.38 -13.50
N TYR A 33 0.18 -8.72 -14.36
CA TYR A 33 -0.26 -7.48 -14.98
C TYR A 33 -1.23 -7.78 -16.13
N ASN A 34 -2.43 -7.22 -16.07
CA ASN A 34 -3.40 -7.28 -17.15
C ASN A 34 -3.26 -6.04 -18.03
N THR A 35 -2.79 -6.22 -19.27
CA THR A 35 -2.52 -5.13 -20.20
C THR A 35 -3.78 -4.53 -20.81
N ALA A 36 -4.90 -5.25 -20.80
CA ALA A 36 -6.16 -4.76 -21.36
C ALA A 36 -6.85 -3.74 -20.44
N ILE A 37 -6.75 -3.94 -19.12
CA ILE A 37 -7.36 -3.03 -18.12
C ILE A 37 -6.35 -2.19 -17.35
N GLY A 38 -5.05 -2.49 -17.49
CA GLY A 38 -3.97 -1.76 -16.82
C GLY A 38 -3.90 -1.95 -15.32
N ARG A 39 -4.24 -3.15 -14.83
CA ARG A 39 -4.27 -3.48 -13.39
C ARG A 39 -3.60 -4.82 -13.13
N TYR A 40 -3.11 -5.01 -11.92
CA TYR A 40 -2.72 -6.33 -11.42
C TYR A 40 -3.93 -7.12 -10.96
N THR A 41 -4.06 -8.36 -11.43
CA THR A 41 -5.09 -9.31 -11.02
C THR A 41 -4.45 -10.64 -10.64
N SER A 42 -5.18 -11.51 -9.93
CA SER A 42 -4.68 -12.85 -9.56
C SER A 42 -4.35 -13.75 -10.75
N PHE A 43 -4.81 -13.42 -11.97
CA PHE A 43 -4.64 -14.25 -13.16
C PHE A 43 -4.07 -13.48 -14.37
N GLY A 44 -3.56 -12.26 -14.16
CA GLY A 44 -3.04 -11.40 -15.21
C GLY A 44 -4.02 -11.23 -16.37
N ASN A 45 -3.54 -11.44 -17.59
CA ASN A 45 -4.34 -11.31 -18.82
C ASN A 45 -5.49 -12.30 -18.95
N ASN A 46 -5.57 -13.34 -18.11
CA ASN A 46 -6.65 -14.33 -18.16
C ASN A 46 -7.91 -13.91 -17.38
N SER A 47 -7.87 -12.78 -16.66
CA SER A 47 -9.00 -12.27 -15.88
C SER A 47 -8.96 -10.75 -15.79
N THR A 48 -10.10 -10.11 -16.00
CA THR A 48 -10.31 -8.68 -15.72
C THR A 48 -10.90 -8.42 -14.33
N VAL A 49 -11.27 -9.48 -13.60
CA VAL A 49 -11.79 -9.41 -12.23
C VAL A 49 -10.69 -9.74 -11.20
N ASN A 50 -10.98 -9.49 -9.92
CA ASN A 50 -10.06 -9.70 -8.78
C ASN A 50 -8.83 -8.78 -8.78
N ALA A 51 -8.98 -7.53 -9.26
CA ALA A 51 -8.04 -6.47 -8.91
C ALA A 51 -8.30 -6.03 -7.45
N THR A 52 -7.25 -5.82 -6.67
CA THR A 52 -7.36 -5.36 -5.27
C THR A 52 -6.41 -4.20 -5.01
N GLN A 53 -6.73 -3.38 -4.00
CA GLN A 53 -5.84 -2.29 -3.56
C GLN A 53 -4.44 -2.82 -3.24
N THR A 54 -4.36 -3.91 -2.46
CA THR A 54 -3.11 -4.56 -2.08
C THR A 54 -2.28 -4.98 -3.30
N ALA A 55 -2.91 -5.55 -4.35
CA ALA A 55 -2.18 -5.98 -5.55
C ALA A 55 -1.55 -4.79 -6.29
N GLN A 56 -2.28 -3.67 -6.43
CA GLN A 56 -1.75 -2.48 -7.11
C GLN A 56 -0.65 -1.83 -6.27
N ALA A 57 -0.92 -1.64 -4.98
CA ALA A 57 -0.04 -0.97 -4.07
C ALA A 57 1.28 -1.73 -3.87
N LEU A 58 1.25 -3.06 -3.71
CA LEU A 58 2.47 -3.86 -3.60
C LEU A 58 3.32 -3.77 -4.87
N ALA A 59 2.71 -3.80 -6.05
CA ALA A 59 3.46 -3.71 -7.30
C ALA A 59 4.14 -2.33 -7.44
N LEU A 60 3.43 -1.26 -7.07
CA LEU A 60 3.96 0.11 -7.11
C LEU A 60 5.06 0.35 -6.08
N ASP A 61 4.81 -0.02 -4.82
CA ASP A 61 5.73 0.14 -3.68
C ASP A 61 7.01 -0.70 -3.86
N ALA A 62 6.90 -1.91 -4.40
CA ALA A 62 8.06 -2.77 -4.67
C ALA A 62 8.83 -2.38 -5.95
N GLY A 63 8.40 -1.36 -6.69
CA GLY A 63 9.05 -0.93 -7.93
C GLY A 63 8.94 -1.95 -9.07
N LEU A 64 7.87 -2.76 -9.09
CA LEU A 64 7.65 -3.80 -10.09
C LEU A 64 6.98 -3.26 -11.35
N VAL A 65 6.16 -2.21 -11.22
CA VAL A 65 5.42 -1.62 -12.34
C VAL A 65 6.38 -0.92 -13.32
N PRO A 66 6.34 -1.25 -14.63
CA PRO A 66 7.05 -0.50 -15.65
C PRO A 66 6.66 0.99 -15.62
N GLU A 67 7.61 1.88 -15.90
CA GLU A 67 7.43 3.33 -15.73
C GLU A 67 6.22 3.86 -16.51
N GLU A 68 6.05 3.39 -17.75
CA GLU A 68 4.95 3.75 -18.63
C GLU A 68 3.56 3.36 -18.11
N HIS A 69 3.48 2.43 -17.15
CA HIS A 69 2.24 1.93 -16.58
C HIS A 69 1.99 2.43 -15.15
N ARG A 70 2.96 3.12 -14.53
CA ARG A 70 2.87 3.53 -13.11
C ARG A 70 1.63 4.36 -12.81
N GLN A 71 1.35 5.39 -13.63
CA GLN A 71 0.19 6.25 -13.42
C GLN A 71 -1.11 5.47 -13.55
N GLN A 72 -1.23 4.60 -14.56
CA GLN A 72 -2.43 3.79 -14.78
C GLN A 72 -2.72 2.86 -13.59
N VAL A 73 -1.68 2.25 -13.01
CA VAL A 73 -1.83 1.38 -11.84
C VAL A 73 -2.15 2.19 -10.57
N LEU A 74 -1.62 3.42 -10.46
CA LEU A 74 -1.96 4.33 -9.37
C LEU A 74 -3.43 4.78 -9.45
N ASP A 75 -3.91 5.13 -10.64
CA ASP A 75 -5.30 5.50 -10.87
C ASP A 75 -6.24 4.33 -10.55
N ALA A 76 -5.83 3.11 -10.92
CA ALA A 76 -6.55 1.90 -10.54
C ALA A 76 -6.59 1.67 -9.02
N LEU A 77 -5.49 1.94 -8.30
CA LEU A 77 -5.47 1.88 -6.84
C LEU A 77 -6.49 2.85 -6.24
N VAL A 78 -6.53 4.09 -6.74
CA VAL A 78 -7.46 5.12 -6.28
C VAL A 78 -8.91 4.72 -6.56
N GLU A 79 -9.21 4.25 -7.77
CA GLU A 79 -10.56 3.77 -8.10
C GLU A 79 -11.01 2.66 -7.13
N LEU A 80 -10.13 1.70 -6.85
CA LEU A 80 -10.39 0.60 -5.93
C LEU A 80 -10.59 1.04 -4.47
N THR A 81 -10.19 2.26 -4.07
CA THR A 81 -10.55 2.79 -2.74
C THR A 81 -11.99 3.31 -2.71
N TYR A 82 -12.45 3.97 -3.77
CA TYR A 82 -13.84 4.44 -3.88
C TYR A 82 -14.83 3.31 -4.13
N GLU A 83 -14.43 2.27 -4.85
CA GLU A 83 -15.28 1.09 -5.12
C GLU A 83 -15.35 0.10 -3.95
N TYR A 84 -14.54 0.27 -2.91
CA TYR A 84 -14.48 -0.69 -1.82
C TYR A 84 -15.79 -0.68 -1.02
N PRO A 85 -16.41 -1.85 -0.75
CA PRO A 85 -17.71 -1.89 -0.08
C PRO A 85 -17.69 -1.23 1.29
N SER A 86 -18.70 -0.39 1.53
CA SER A 86 -18.95 0.29 2.79
C SER A 86 -20.44 0.27 3.13
N GLN A 87 -20.81 0.61 4.37
CA GLN A 87 -22.20 0.57 4.80
C GLN A 87 -23.02 1.70 4.17
N ASP A 88 -22.40 2.86 3.99
CA ASP A 88 -23.05 4.03 3.41
C ASP A 88 -22.92 4.09 1.88
N GLY A 89 -22.17 3.17 1.27
CA GLY A 89 -22.01 3.04 -0.18
C GLY A 89 -21.18 4.15 -0.83
N HIS A 90 -20.50 4.95 -0.01
CA HIS A 90 -19.57 5.99 -0.42
C HIS A 90 -18.16 5.63 0.03
N GLY A 91 -17.14 6.13 -0.67
CA GLY A 91 -15.73 5.94 -0.32
C GLY A 91 -14.99 7.27 -0.22
N PRO A 92 -13.65 7.25 -0.06
CA PRO A 92 -12.78 6.08 -0.20
C PRO A 92 -12.66 5.27 1.10
N HIS A 93 -12.59 3.95 0.97
CA HIS A 93 -12.27 3.03 2.07
C HIS A 93 -11.01 2.22 1.76
N LEU A 94 -10.19 2.02 2.79
CA LEU A 94 -8.95 1.24 2.67
C LEU A 94 -9.23 -0.24 2.98
N SER A 95 -8.81 -1.13 2.09
CA SER A 95 -8.96 -2.57 2.25
C SER A 95 -7.72 -3.24 2.84
N GLY A 96 -6.72 -2.45 3.25
CA GLY A 96 -5.41 -2.94 3.67
C GLY A 96 -5.50 -3.86 4.89
N GLY A 97 -4.82 -5.00 4.84
CA GLY A 97 -4.53 -5.84 6.01
C GLY A 97 -3.04 -5.84 6.32
N THR A 98 -2.55 -6.89 7.00
CA THR A 98 -1.16 -7.02 7.47
C THR A 98 -0.10 -6.73 6.41
N ILE A 99 -0.35 -7.15 5.18
CA ILE A 99 0.59 -7.00 4.06
C ILE A 99 0.31 -5.75 3.23
N GLY A 100 -0.96 -5.39 3.07
CA GLY A 100 -1.38 -4.39 2.08
C GLY A 100 -1.38 -2.96 2.58
N MET A 101 -1.60 -2.72 3.88
CA MET A 101 -1.85 -1.37 4.38
C MET A 101 -0.68 -0.41 4.14
N GLY A 102 0.54 -0.80 4.49
CA GLY A 102 1.74 0.02 4.35
C GLY A 102 2.03 0.37 2.90
N PRO A 103 2.05 -0.60 1.98
CA PRO A 103 2.14 -0.32 0.56
C PRO A 103 1.04 0.62 0.04
N ILE A 104 -0.21 0.47 0.50
CA ILE A 104 -1.32 1.35 0.09
C ILE A 104 -1.01 2.79 0.51
N VAL A 105 -0.64 3.00 1.78
CA VAL A 105 -0.32 4.31 2.34
C VAL A 105 0.87 4.94 1.61
N ARG A 106 1.99 4.22 1.50
CA ARG A 106 3.20 4.74 0.84
C ARG A 106 2.97 5.03 -0.63
N THR A 107 2.24 4.17 -1.34
CA THR A 107 1.98 4.34 -2.78
C THR A 107 1.07 5.53 -3.05
N LEU A 108 0.00 5.70 -2.27
CA LEU A 108 -0.87 6.87 -2.41
C LEU A 108 -0.08 8.15 -2.15
N SER A 109 0.69 8.21 -1.06
CA SER A 109 1.47 9.41 -0.74
C SER A 109 2.58 9.69 -1.76
N ALA A 110 3.37 8.68 -2.15
CA ALA A 110 4.39 8.83 -3.19
C ALA A 110 3.82 9.18 -4.57
N GLY A 111 2.56 8.82 -4.82
CA GLY A 111 1.79 9.17 -6.01
C GLY A 111 1.14 10.55 -5.95
N GLY A 112 1.37 11.34 -4.89
CA GLY A 112 0.75 12.66 -4.70
C GLY A 112 -0.74 12.58 -4.36
N ARG A 113 -1.22 11.44 -3.86
CA ARG A 113 -2.62 11.16 -3.49
C ARG A 113 -2.87 11.20 -1.98
N ASP A 114 -2.22 12.15 -1.32
CA ASP A 114 -2.47 12.46 0.09
C ASP A 114 -3.93 12.90 0.34
N ASP A 115 -4.60 13.43 -0.70
CA ASP A 115 -6.03 13.75 -0.70
C ASP A 115 -6.89 12.52 -0.37
N ILE A 116 -6.56 11.36 -0.92
CA ILE A 116 -7.29 10.10 -0.67
C ILE A 116 -7.07 9.60 0.76
N LEU A 117 -5.84 9.70 1.28
CA LEU A 117 -5.54 9.34 2.66
C LEU A 117 -6.28 10.24 3.65
N TRP A 118 -6.33 11.54 3.35
CA TRP A 118 -7.12 12.49 4.11
C TRP A 118 -8.62 12.16 4.07
N GLU A 119 -9.19 11.93 2.88
CA GLU A 119 -10.61 11.63 2.73
C GLU A 119 -11.01 10.31 3.42
N ALA A 120 -10.15 9.29 3.38
CA ALA A 120 -10.37 8.02 4.05
C ALA A 120 -10.41 8.15 5.60
N LEU A 121 -9.67 9.11 6.17
CA LEU A 121 -9.71 9.40 7.60
C LEU A 121 -11.01 10.08 8.05
N GLN A 122 -11.73 10.68 7.12
CA GLN A 122 -12.99 11.37 7.39
C GLN A 122 -14.21 10.43 7.36
N GLN A 123 -14.04 9.20 6.89
CA GLN A 123 -15.11 8.18 6.88
C GLN A 123 -15.42 7.70 8.30
N ASN A 124 -16.70 7.44 8.59
CA ASN A 124 -17.17 7.01 9.92
C ASN A 124 -17.89 5.66 9.93
N ASP A 125 -18.19 5.11 8.75
CA ASP A 125 -18.82 3.80 8.60
C ASP A 125 -17.79 2.70 8.34
N GLN A 126 -18.20 1.45 8.53
CA GLN A 126 -17.30 0.33 8.35
C GLN A 126 -17.04 0.09 6.85
N PRO A 127 -15.78 -0.03 6.39
CA PRO A 127 -14.53 -0.06 7.16
C PRO A 127 -13.76 1.27 7.17
N SER A 128 -13.56 1.90 8.34
CA SER A 128 -12.82 3.17 8.45
C SER A 128 -12.16 3.39 9.81
N TYR A 129 -11.25 4.36 9.88
CA TYR A 129 -10.67 4.80 11.16
C TYR A 129 -11.70 5.55 12.01
N GLY A 130 -12.58 6.35 11.42
CA GLY A 130 -13.67 7.00 12.14
C GLY A 130 -14.63 5.98 12.76
N PHE A 131 -14.90 4.86 12.07
CA PHE A 131 -15.67 3.74 12.63
C PHE A 131 -15.05 3.16 13.90
N PHE A 132 -13.71 3.15 14.02
CA PHE A 132 -13.05 2.72 15.25
C PHE A 132 -13.22 3.72 16.40
N LEU A 133 -13.15 5.02 16.09
CA LEU A 133 -13.11 6.09 17.09
C LEU A 133 -14.50 6.54 17.55
N ALA A 134 -15.47 6.56 16.64
CA ALA A 134 -16.83 7.00 16.91
C ALA A 134 -17.57 5.99 17.79
N SER A 135 -18.48 6.47 18.64
CA SER A 135 -19.44 5.62 19.32
C SER A 135 -20.48 5.13 18.31
N THR A 136 -20.43 3.85 17.94
CA THR A 136 -21.45 3.20 17.10
C THR A 136 -22.21 2.12 17.86
N THR A 137 -23.21 1.51 17.21
CA THR A 137 -23.89 0.32 17.75
C THR A 137 -22.94 -0.85 18.00
N GLN A 138 -21.83 -0.94 17.25
CA GLN A 138 -20.84 -2.00 17.35
C GLN A 138 -19.75 -1.71 18.41
N ASN A 139 -19.52 -0.43 18.76
CA ASN A 139 -18.53 0.03 19.73
C ASN A 139 -19.02 1.28 20.49
N SER A 140 -19.95 1.10 21.42
CA SER A 140 -20.66 2.19 22.12
C SER A 140 -19.81 3.20 22.91
N GLN A 141 -18.51 2.98 23.05
CA GLN A 141 -17.58 3.90 23.71
C GLN A 141 -16.46 4.39 22.77
N GLY A 142 -16.45 3.96 21.51
CA GLY A 142 -15.29 4.04 20.64
C GLY A 142 -14.14 3.14 21.11
N LEU A 143 -13.12 2.96 20.27
CA LEU A 143 -11.87 2.28 20.62
C LEU A 143 -10.79 3.32 20.94
N THR A 144 -9.96 3.02 21.94
CA THR A 144 -8.76 3.80 22.28
C THR A 144 -7.47 3.15 21.76
N THR A 145 -7.59 2.01 21.08
CA THR A 145 -6.52 1.24 20.45
C THR A 145 -6.94 0.81 19.04
N MET A 146 -5.99 0.41 18.20
CA MET A 146 -6.27 -0.09 16.85
C MET A 146 -6.73 -1.55 16.89
N PRO A 147 -7.79 -1.96 16.18
CA PRO A 147 -8.20 -3.36 16.10
C PRO A 147 -7.37 -4.13 15.05
N GLU A 148 -7.41 -5.45 15.13
CA GLU A 148 -6.77 -6.36 14.16
C GLU A 148 -7.44 -6.31 12.79
N ARG A 149 -8.77 -6.14 12.78
CA ARG A 149 -9.59 -6.09 11.56
C ARG A 149 -10.48 -4.86 11.54
N TRP A 150 -10.80 -4.44 10.33
CA TRP A 150 -11.74 -3.37 10.06
C TRP A 150 -13.16 -3.60 10.60
N ASN A 151 -13.55 -4.85 10.84
CA ASN A 151 -14.86 -5.20 11.39
C ASN A 151 -14.88 -5.33 12.92
N ILE A 152 -13.74 -5.15 13.61
CA ILE A 152 -13.64 -5.20 15.08
C ILE A 152 -14.01 -6.60 15.68
N GLU A 153 -14.05 -7.67 14.87
CA GLU A 153 -14.46 -9.01 15.33
C GLU A 153 -13.37 -9.78 16.08
N ASP A 154 -12.11 -9.36 15.98
CA ASP A 154 -10.94 -10.00 16.62
C ASP A 154 -10.33 -9.11 17.74
N SER A 155 -9.02 -9.20 17.97
CA SER A 155 -8.32 -8.35 18.93
C SER A 155 -8.60 -6.88 18.65
N ARG A 156 -8.92 -6.13 19.71
CA ARG A 156 -9.17 -4.69 19.64
C ARG A 156 -7.90 -3.86 19.94
N ASN A 157 -6.75 -4.52 20.03
CA ASN A 157 -5.46 -3.90 20.31
C ASN A 157 -4.36 -4.60 19.49
N HIS A 158 -4.18 -4.16 18.25
CA HIS A 158 -3.26 -4.70 17.26
C HIS A 158 -2.82 -3.59 16.27
N MET A 159 -1.56 -3.63 15.83
CA MET A 159 -0.97 -2.60 14.95
C MET A 159 -1.15 -2.83 13.44
N ILE A 160 -1.92 -3.82 12.98
CA ILE A 160 -1.96 -4.20 11.56
C ILE A 160 -2.48 -3.07 10.66
N VAL A 161 -3.58 -2.44 11.06
CA VAL A 161 -4.18 -1.32 10.33
C VAL A 161 -3.60 0.04 10.72
N ALA A 162 -2.64 0.07 11.66
CA ALA A 162 -2.04 1.29 12.17
C ALA A 162 -0.99 1.90 11.22
N GLN A 163 -0.63 1.23 10.13
CA GLN A 163 0.45 1.65 9.22
C GLN A 163 0.24 3.04 8.57
N ILE A 164 -0.97 3.61 8.63
CA ILE A 164 -1.23 5.02 8.28
C ILE A 164 -0.43 6.01 9.15
N GLU A 165 0.04 5.59 10.33
CA GLU A 165 0.93 6.38 11.19
C GLU A 165 2.21 6.84 10.47
N GLU A 166 2.70 6.05 9.49
CA GLU A 166 3.83 6.42 8.64
C GLU A 166 3.56 7.74 7.91
N TRP A 167 2.35 7.92 7.39
CA TRP A 167 1.95 9.12 6.68
C TRP A 167 1.81 10.35 7.59
N PHE A 168 1.37 10.18 8.84
CA PHE A 168 1.35 11.28 9.79
C PHE A 168 2.75 11.84 10.06
N HIS A 169 3.78 10.98 10.12
CA HIS A 169 5.16 11.40 10.35
C HIS A 169 5.83 11.89 9.06
N ALA A 170 5.83 11.07 8.01
CA ALA A 170 6.57 11.32 6.78
C ALA A 170 5.86 12.28 5.83
N GLY A 171 4.52 12.25 5.80
CA GLY A 171 3.68 13.11 4.97
C GLY A 171 3.33 14.41 5.68
N ILE A 172 2.44 14.35 6.67
CA ILE A 172 1.91 15.55 7.36
C ILE A 172 3.01 16.31 8.10
N ALA A 173 3.77 15.64 8.97
CA ALA A 173 4.84 16.30 9.72
C ALA A 173 6.10 16.53 8.88
N GLY A 174 6.25 15.86 7.74
CA GLY A 174 7.38 16.00 6.83
C GLY A 174 8.71 15.45 7.36
N ILE A 175 8.69 14.56 8.36
CA ILE A 175 9.88 14.00 8.99
C ILE A 175 10.30 12.75 8.24
N GLN A 176 11.38 12.85 7.46
CA GLN A 176 11.89 11.74 6.64
C GLN A 176 13.41 11.59 6.83
N PRO A 177 13.94 10.36 6.74
CA PRO A 177 15.38 10.16 6.72
C PRO A 177 15.98 10.82 5.46
N THR A 178 17.10 11.51 5.63
CA THR A 178 17.86 12.01 4.48
C THR A 178 18.39 10.85 3.64
N ALA A 179 18.55 11.07 2.33
CA ALA A 179 19.14 10.07 1.46
C ALA A 179 20.54 9.68 1.99
N LEU A 180 20.83 8.37 1.99
CA LEU A 180 22.17 7.87 2.31
C LEU A 180 23.15 8.39 1.24
N THR A 181 23.85 9.49 1.53
CA THR A 181 25.04 9.88 0.79
C THR A 181 26.10 8.83 1.03
N THR A 182 26.47 8.08 -0.02
CA THR A 182 27.69 7.28 -0.01
C THR A 182 28.86 8.21 0.28
N VAL A 183 29.40 8.16 1.49
CA VAL A 183 30.68 8.81 1.80
C VAL A 183 31.73 8.12 0.94
N SER A 184 32.17 8.76 -0.14
CA SER A 184 33.34 8.28 -0.86
C SER A 184 34.51 8.32 0.12
N LYS A 185 35.08 7.17 0.44
CA LYS A 185 36.35 7.13 1.17
C LYS A 185 37.38 7.87 0.31
N SER A 186 37.87 9.00 0.85
CA SER A 186 39.05 9.72 0.38
C SER A 186 40.31 8.87 0.53
#